data_AF-B0BMR2-F1
#
_entry.id   AF-B0BMR2-F1
#
_cell.length_a   1.000
_cell.length_b   1.000
_cell.length_c   1.000
_cell.angle_alpha   90.00
_cell.angle_beta   90.00
_cell.angle_gamma   90.00
#
_symmetry.space_group_name_H-M   'P 1'
#
loop_
_entity.id
_entity.type
_entity.pdbx_description
1 polymer ?
#
loop_
_entity_poly.entity_id
_entity_poly.type
_entity_poly.pdbx_seq_one_letter_code
_entity_poly.pdbx_strand_id
1 'polypeptide(L)'
;QYYNGKIHAYVDYPIYDVLQMVGYANRPLQDDEGRCVIMCQGSKKDFFKKFLYEPLPVESHLDHCLHDHFNAEIVTKTVENKQDAVDYLTWTFLYRRMTQNPNYYNLQGVSHRHLSDHLSELVEHTLSDLEQSKCISIEDEMDVAPLNLGMIAAYYYINYTTIELFSMSLNAKTKVRGLIEIISNAAEYESIPIRHHEDNLLRQLAQKVPHKLTNPKFNDPHVKTNLLLQAHLSRMQLSAELQSDTEEILSKAIRLIQACVDVLSSNGWLSPALAAMELAQMVTQAMWSKDSYLKQLPHFSSEHIKRCTEKGVESVFDIMEMEDEDRTELLQLSDSQMADVARFCNRYPNIELSYEVAERDSIRSGGAVVVLVQLEREEEVTGPVIAPLFPQKREEGWWVVIGDSKSNSLISIKRLTLQQKAKVKLDFVAPATGNHNYTLYFMSDAYMGCDQEYKFSVDVKEAESDSDSD
;
A
#
# COMPACT_ATOMS: atom_id res chain seq x y z
N GLN A 1 -3.15 -16.90 28.41
CA GLN A 1 -3.21 -17.69 27.16
C GLN A 1 -4.35 -17.17 26.32
N TYR A 2 -4.22 -17.18 25.01
CA TYR A 2 -5.29 -16.87 24.06
C TYR A 2 -5.31 -17.90 22.94
N TYR A 3 -6.45 -18.03 22.26
CA TYR A 3 -6.59 -18.93 21.13
C TYR A 3 -6.05 -18.27 19.85
N ASN A 4 -5.13 -18.96 19.17
CA ASN A 4 -4.66 -18.59 17.84
C ASN A 4 -5.30 -19.53 16.81
N GLY A 5 -6.26 -19.02 16.05
CA GLY A 5 -6.99 -19.79 15.05
C GLY A 5 -6.18 -20.15 13.80
N LYS A 6 -5.01 -19.54 13.56
CA LYS A 6 -4.13 -19.89 12.43
C LYS A 6 -3.54 -21.29 12.62
N ILE A 7 -3.07 -21.58 13.83
CA ILE A 7 -2.45 -22.85 14.20
C ILE A 7 -3.39 -23.75 15.03
N HIS A 8 -4.63 -23.31 15.27
CA HIS A 8 -5.65 -23.98 16.08
C HIS A 8 -5.15 -24.40 17.49
N ALA A 9 -4.39 -23.53 18.15
CA ALA A 9 -3.80 -23.81 19.46
C ALA A 9 -3.91 -22.61 20.41
N TYR A 10 -3.82 -22.89 21.72
CA TYR A 10 -3.66 -21.85 22.72
C TYR A 10 -2.18 -21.46 22.83
N VAL A 11 -1.91 -20.16 22.74
CA VAL A 11 -0.57 -19.58 22.89
C VAL A 11 -0.52 -18.82 24.21
N ASP A 12 0.63 -18.87 24.87
CA ASP A 12 0.86 -18.09 26.09
C ASP A 12 0.86 -16.59 25.79
N TYR A 13 0.51 -15.79 26.80
CA TYR A 13 0.70 -14.34 26.65
C TYR A 13 2.20 -14.04 26.61
N PRO A 14 2.63 -13.13 25.74
CA PRO A 14 3.98 -12.61 25.82
C PRO A 14 4.26 -12.06 27.21
N ILE A 15 5.46 -12.31 27.73
CA ILE A 15 5.81 -11.94 29.11
C ILE A 15 5.70 -10.42 29.37
N TYR A 16 5.99 -9.61 28.36
CA TYR A 16 5.88 -8.15 28.45
C TYR A 16 4.42 -7.68 28.62
N ASP A 17 3.44 -8.34 27.99
CA ASP A 17 2.03 -8.04 28.20
C ASP A 17 1.61 -8.36 29.63
N VAL A 18 2.10 -9.47 30.18
CA VAL A 18 1.82 -9.87 31.56
C VAL A 18 2.45 -8.89 32.55
N LEU A 19 3.69 -8.47 32.32
CA LEU A 19 4.36 -7.44 33.13
C LEU A 19 3.59 -6.12 33.10
N GLN A 20 3.10 -5.71 31.92
CA GLN A 20 2.25 -4.53 31.78
C GLN A 20 0.93 -4.67 32.55
N MET A 21 0.27 -5.84 32.47
CA MET A 21 -0.94 -6.12 33.22
C MET A 21 -0.72 -6.06 34.75
N VAL A 22 0.41 -6.58 35.23
CA VAL A 22 0.81 -6.47 36.64
C VAL A 22 1.03 -5.00 37.02
N GLY A 23 1.66 -4.22 36.14
CA GLY A 23 1.93 -2.80 36.33
C GLY A 23 0.68 -1.92 36.52
N TYR A 24 -0.50 -2.37 36.05
CA TYR A 24 -1.76 -1.66 36.30
C TYR A 24 -2.22 -1.72 37.77
N ALA A 25 -1.68 -2.63 38.58
CA ALA A 25 -1.94 -2.68 40.02
C ALA A 25 -1.05 -1.67 40.79
N ASN A 26 -1.06 -0.40 40.39
CA ASN A 26 -0.24 0.65 40.96
C ASN A 26 -1.02 1.97 41.13
N ARG A 27 -1.21 2.41 42.38
CA ARG A 27 -1.92 3.67 42.74
C ARG A 27 -1.08 4.46 43.76
N PRO A 28 0.02 5.10 43.31
CA PRO A 28 1.07 5.59 44.20
C PRO A 28 0.66 6.72 45.15
N LEU A 29 -0.44 7.42 44.87
CA LEU A 29 -0.93 8.53 45.69
C LEU A 29 -1.98 8.10 46.74
N GLN A 30 -2.42 6.84 46.72
CA GLN A 30 -3.61 6.40 47.46
C GLN A 30 -3.36 5.13 48.28
N ASP A 31 -2.63 4.17 47.72
CA ASP A 31 -2.47 2.85 48.31
C ASP A 31 -1.01 2.65 48.80
N ASP A 32 -0.84 2.04 49.98
CA ASP A 32 0.49 1.69 50.52
C ASP A 32 1.13 0.50 49.77
N GLU A 33 0.33 -0.33 49.12
CA GLU A 33 0.78 -1.49 48.35
C GLU A 33 -0.17 -1.80 47.17
N GLY A 34 0.39 -2.37 46.11
CA GLY A 34 -0.36 -2.95 44.99
C GLY A 34 -0.32 -4.47 45.06
N ARG A 35 -1.46 -5.13 44.79
CA ARG A 35 -1.55 -6.60 44.80
C ARG A 35 -2.04 -7.10 43.44
N CYS A 36 -1.38 -8.13 42.91
CA CYS A 36 -1.77 -8.81 41.67
C CYS A 36 -1.85 -10.32 41.90
N VAL A 37 -2.90 -10.97 41.36
CA VAL A 37 -3.07 -12.42 41.40
C VAL A 37 -3.16 -12.94 39.97
N ILE A 38 -2.19 -13.74 39.55
CA ILE A 38 -2.16 -14.34 38.21
C ILE A 38 -2.65 -15.78 38.29
N MET A 39 -3.84 -16.02 37.73
CA MET A 39 -4.38 -17.37 37.55
C MET A 39 -3.89 -17.93 36.22
N CYS A 40 -3.17 -19.06 36.25
CA CYS A 40 -2.60 -19.69 35.06
C CYS A 40 -2.68 -21.22 35.13
N GLN A 41 -2.45 -21.89 34.00
CA GLN A 41 -2.31 -23.35 33.97
C GLN A 41 -1.11 -23.78 34.83
N GLY A 42 -1.23 -24.92 35.51
CA GLY A 42 -0.17 -25.44 36.39
C GLY A 42 1.22 -25.53 35.71
N SER A 43 1.25 -25.86 34.42
CA SER A 43 2.47 -25.93 33.60
C SER A 43 3.19 -24.58 33.39
N LYS A 44 2.51 -23.45 33.58
CA LYS A 44 3.06 -22.10 33.40
C LYS A 44 3.39 -21.40 34.71
N LYS A 45 3.05 -22.02 35.85
CA LYS A 45 3.23 -21.43 37.19
C LYS A 45 4.69 -21.08 37.48
N ASP A 46 5.61 -22.02 37.24
CA ASP A 46 7.02 -21.81 37.58
C ASP A 46 7.71 -20.84 36.62
N PHE A 47 7.26 -20.77 35.36
CA PHE A 47 7.68 -19.74 34.41
C PHE A 47 7.38 -18.33 34.95
N PHE A 48 6.13 -18.07 35.36
CA PHE A 48 5.75 -16.75 35.89
C PHE A 48 6.43 -16.44 37.22
N LYS A 49 6.60 -17.41 38.11
CA LYS A 49 7.37 -17.20 39.34
C LYS A 49 8.79 -16.72 39.04
N LYS A 50 9.46 -17.31 38.05
CA LYS A 50 10.82 -16.89 37.71
C LYS A 50 10.85 -15.47 37.14
N PHE A 51 10.12 -15.23 36.06
CA PHE A 51 10.27 -14.00 35.27
C PHE A 51 9.51 -12.78 35.78
N LEU A 52 8.67 -12.91 36.82
CA LEU A 52 8.03 -11.76 37.47
C LEU A 52 8.80 -11.26 38.69
N TYR A 53 9.56 -12.13 39.36
CA TYR A 53 10.34 -11.75 40.54
C TYR A 53 11.81 -11.45 40.20
N GLU A 54 12.35 -12.07 39.15
CA GLU A 54 13.69 -11.77 38.64
C GLU A 54 13.63 -10.74 37.50
N PRO A 55 14.68 -9.93 37.30
CA PRO A 55 14.77 -9.04 36.14
C PRO A 55 14.74 -9.83 34.83
N LEU A 56 14.08 -9.27 33.81
CA LEU A 56 13.84 -9.97 32.55
C LEU A 56 15.09 -9.96 31.65
N PRO A 57 15.56 -11.13 31.17
CA PRO A 57 16.55 -11.16 30.09
C PRO A 57 15.91 -10.78 28.76
N VAL A 58 16.58 -9.93 27.99
CA VAL A 58 16.14 -9.51 26.65
C VAL A 58 17.18 -9.90 25.60
N GLU A 59 16.71 -10.46 24.50
CA GLU A 59 17.51 -10.94 23.37
C GLU A 59 17.05 -10.26 22.08
N SER A 60 17.96 -10.11 21.12
CA SER A 60 17.62 -9.62 19.79
C SER A 60 16.93 -10.72 18.97
N HIS A 61 16.12 -10.30 18.00
CA HIS A 61 15.56 -11.16 16.95
C HIS A 61 15.81 -10.54 15.56
N LEU A 62 16.77 -9.61 15.47
CA LEU A 62 17.07 -8.90 14.22
C LEU A 62 17.59 -9.86 13.14
N ASP A 63 18.25 -10.95 13.54
CA ASP A 63 18.71 -12.04 12.69
C ASP A 63 17.57 -12.75 11.92
N HIS A 64 16.33 -12.67 12.41
CA HIS A 64 15.16 -13.21 11.73
C HIS A 64 14.41 -12.19 10.86
N CYS A 65 14.78 -10.91 10.91
CA CYS A 65 14.07 -9.81 10.26
C CYS A 65 15.03 -8.84 9.55
N LEU A 66 16.15 -9.33 9.03
CA LEU A 66 17.25 -8.50 8.57
C LEU A 66 17.04 -7.93 7.15
N HIS A 67 16.37 -8.68 6.28
CA HIS A 67 16.23 -8.39 4.85
C HIS A 67 15.68 -6.99 4.56
N ASP A 68 14.58 -6.60 5.23
CA ASP A 68 13.93 -5.31 5.00
C ASP A 68 14.86 -4.14 5.38
N HIS A 69 15.63 -4.28 6.46
CA HIS A 69 16.59 -3.27 6.90
C HIS A 69 17.78 -3.18 5.94
N PHE A 70 18.36 -4.32 5.55
CA PHE A 70 19.46 -4.33 4.59
C PHE A 70 19.04 -3.71 3.25
N ASN A 71 17.88 -4.08 2.73
CA ASN A 71 17.35 -3.48 1.52
C ASN A 71 17.21 -1.95 1.64
N ALA A 72 16.67 -1.45 2.76
CA ALA A 72 16.52 0.00 2.97
C ALA A 72 17.88 0.72 3.11
N GLU A 73 18.86 0.12 3.79
CA GLU A 73 20.20 0.69 3.95
C GLU A 73 21.01 0.65 2.65
N ILE A 74 20.76 -0.32 1.77
CA ILE A 74 21.34 -0.35 0.41
C ILE A 74 20.71 0.74 -0.47
N VAL A 75 19.38 0.92 -0.39
CA VAL A 75 18.68 1.99 -1.14
C VAL A 75 19.16 3.38 -0.72
N THR A 76 19.46 3.58 0.56
CA THR A 76 19.99 4.85 1.09
C THR A 76 21.50 4.99 0.92
N LYS A 77 22.18 3.96 0.40
CA LYS A 77 23.64 3.88 0.22
C LYS A 77 24.43 3.97 1.53
N THR A 78 23.83 3.55 2.64
CA THR A 78 24.58 3.30 3.89
C THR A 78 25.40 2.02 3.77
N VAL A 79 24.89 1.03 3.03
CA VAL A 79 25.55 -0.24 2.72
C VAL A 79 25.80 -0.30 1.21
N GLU A 80 27.05 -0.14 0.78
CA GLU A 80 27.42 -0.17 -0.65
C GLU A 80 28.13 -1.48 -1.03
N ASN A 81 28.58 -2.27 -0.06
CA ASN A 81 29.23 -3.57 -0.26
C ASN A 81 29.04 -4.50 0.95
N LYS A 82 29.46 -5.78 0.82
CA LYS A 82 29.35 -6.78 1.90
C LYS A 82 30.11 -6.41 3.18
N GLN A 83 31.21 -5.65 3.09
CA GLN A 83 31.95 -5.21 4.28
C GLN A 83 31.15 -4.17 5.07
N ASP A 84 30.53 -3.21 4.38
CA ASP A 84 29.66 -2.22 5.03
C ASP A 84 28.48 -2.90 5.73
N ALA A 85 27.95 -3.98 5.17
CA ALA A 85 26.87 -4.76 5.78
C ALA A 85 27.31 -5.43 7.10
N VAL A 86 28.52 -5.99 7.13
CA VAL A 86 29.11 -6.54 8.37
C VAL A 86 29.32 -5.41 9.39
N ASP A 87 29.86 -4.28 8.94
CA ASP A 87 30.12 -3.12 9.80
C ASP A 87 28.81 -2.58 10.38
N TYR A 88 27.76 -2.47 9.57
CA TYR A 88 26.40 -2.09 9.99
C TYR A 88 25.88 -3.00 11.11
N LEU A 89 26.04 -4.32 10.98
CA LEU A 89 25.63 -5.26 12.03
C LEU A 89 26.36 -5.02 13.36
N THR A 90 27.60 -4.52 13.36
CA THR A 90 28.34 -4.25 14.61
C THR A 90 27.71 -3.16 15.48
N TRP A 91 26.85 -2.31 14.91
CA TRP A 91 26.12 -1.26 15.62
C TRP A 91 24.87 -1.77 16.37
N THR A 92 24.49 -3.03 16.13
CA THR A 92 23.21 -3.56 16.58
C THR A 92 23.26 -4.15 18.00
N PHE A 93 22.08 -4.24 18.63
CA PHE A 93 21.94 -5.00 19.88
C PHE A 93 22.19 -6.51 19.67
N LEU A 94 21.90 -7.03 18.48
CA LEU A 94 22.21 -8.41 18.07
C LEU A 94 23.71 -8.71 18.28
N TYR A 95 24.58 -7.89 17.69
CA TYR A 95 26.03 -8.04 17.83
C TYR A 95 26.50 -8.07 19.30
N ARG A 96 25.92 -7.20 20.14
CA ARG A 96 26.22 -7.18 21.58
C ARG A 96 25.81 -8.47 22.28
N ARG A 97 24.67 -9.06 21.90
CA ARG A 97 24.12 -10.27 22.55
C ARG A 97 24.74 -11.57 22.07
N MET A 98 25.22 -11.66 20.83
CA MET A 98 25.86 -12.88 20.30
C MET A 98 27.04 -13.36 21.15
N THR A 99 27.82 -12.46 21.73
CA THR A 99 28.94 -12.83 22.62
C THR A 99 28.51 -13.22 24.04
N GLN A 100 27.30 -12.81 24.45
CA GLN A 100 26.79 -13.04 25.81
C GLN A 100 25.94 -14.30 25.91
N ASN A 101 25.22 -14.65 24.84
CA ASN A 101 24.38 -15.84 24.77
C ASN A 101 24.47 -16.50 23.38
N PRO A 102 25.64 -17.01 22.99
CA PRO A 102 25.91 -17.47 21.62
C PRO A 102 24.96 -18.57 21.15
N ASN A 103 24.64 -19.52 22.03
CA ASN A 103 23.76 -20.65 21.70
C ASN A 103 22.33 -20.20 21.31
N TYR A 104 21.86 -19.05 21.79
CA TYR A 104 20.55 -18.51 21.40
C TYR A 104 20.49 -18.17 19.92
N TYR A 105 21.61 -17.66 19.39
CA TYR A 105 21.78 -17.25 18.00
C TYR A 105 22.44 -18.36 17.15
N ASN A 106 22.48 -19.60 17.65
CA ASN A 106 23.16 -20.74 17.02
C ASN A 106 24.68 -20.58 16.79
N LEU A 107 25.36 -19.73 17.57
CA LEU A 107 26.82 -19.64 17.56
C LEU A 107 27.45 -20.73 18.44
N GLN A 108 28.50 -21.37 17.92
CA GLN A 108 29.24 -22.44 18.61
C GLN A 108 30.35 -21.92 19.53
N GLY A 109 30.68 -20.63 19.46
CA GLY A 109 31.76 -20.02 20.22
C GLY A 109 31.71 -18.51 20.19
N VAL A 110 32.54 -17.87 21.03
CA VAL A 110 32.59 -16.41 21.23
C VAL A 110 33.92 -15.78 20.82
N SER A 111 34.80 -16.54 20.15
CA SER A 111 36.04 -15.95 19.64
C SER A 111 35.74 -15.00 18.48
N HIS A 112 36.65 -14.06 18.23
CA HIS A 112 36.52 -13.13 17.09
C HIS A 112 36.27 -13.85 15.77
N ARG A 113 36.89 -15.01 15.56
CA ARG A 113 36.68 -15.83 14.37
C ARG A 113 35.23 -16.36 14.29
N HIS A 114 34.71 -16.96 15.36
CA HIS A 114 33.32 -17.48 15.34
C HIS A 114 32.30 -16.37 15.07
N LEU A 115 32.50 -15.19 15.66
CA LEU A 115 31.61 -14.05 15.46
C LEU A 115 31.71 -13.49 14.04
N SER A 116 32.94 -13.33 13.53
CA SER A 116 33.16 -12.85 12.16
C SER A 116 32.56 -13.82 11.14
N ASP A 117 32.85 -15.12 11.26
CA ASP A 117 32.34 -16.15 10.35
C ASP A 117 30.80 -16.14 10.34
N HIS A 118 30.17 -16.06 11.52
CA HIS A 118 28.70 -16.02 11.61
C HIS A 118 28.08 -14.73 11.05
N LEU A 119 28.69 -13.56 11.27
CA LEU A 119 28.19 -12.31 10.68
C LEU A 119 28.33 -12.34 9.16
N SER A 120 29.45 -12.85 8.64
CA SER A 120 29.65 -13.03 7.21
C SER A 120 28.61 -13.98 6.61
N GLU A 121 28.33 -15.12 7.26
CA GLU A 121 27.25 -16.03 6.84
C GLU A 121 25.89 -15.33 6.84
N LEU A 122 25.56 -14.58 7.89
CA LEU A 122 24.29 -13.87 7.99
C LEU A 122 24.11 -12.82 6.89
N VAL A 123 25.18 -12.05 6.61
CA VAL A 123 25.20 -11.08 5.50
C VAL A 123 25.05 -11.78 4.16
N GLU A 124 25.83 -12.84 3.91
CA GLU A 124 25.80 -13.58 2.65
C GLU A 124 24.40 -14.15 2.36
N HIS A 125 23.80 -14.81 3.34
CA HIS A 125 22.45 -15.36 3.20
C HIS A 125 21.41 -14.27 2.95
N THR A 126 21.45 -13.18 3.72
CA THR A 126 20.47 -12.09 3.60
C THR A 126 20.57 -11.39 2.24
N LEU A 127 21.79 -11.10 1.78
CA LEU A 127 22.00 -10.46 0.48
C LEU A 127 21.68 -11.41 -0.69
N SER A 128 21.99 -12.71 -0.56
CA SER A 128 21.64 -13.71 -1.56
C SER A 128 20.11 -13.84 -1.73
N ASP A 129 19.36 -13.86 -0.63
CA ASP A 129 17.89 -13.86 -0.66
C ASP A 129 17.35 -12.58 -1.33
N LEU A 130 17.89 -11.41 -0.97
CA LEU A 130 17.48 -10.13 -1.56
C LEU A 130 17.80 -10.02 -3.06
N GLU A 131 18.94 -10.57 -3.50
CA GLU A 131 19.31 -10.66 -4.91
C GLU A 131 18.37 -11.63 -5.65
N GLN A 132 18.07 -12.78 -5.06
CA GLN A 132 17.13 -13.76 -5.64
C GLN A 132 15.73 -13.15 -5.86
N SER A 133 15.27 -12.35 -4.90
CA SER A 133 14.02 -11.57 -5.00
C SER A 133 14.13 -10.33 -5.89
N LYS A 134 15.28 -10.10 -6.55
CA LYS A 134 15.58 -8.97 -7.45
C LYS A 134 15.38 -7.60 -6.79
N CYS A 135 15.59 -7.52 -5.48
CA CYS A 135 15.57 -6.26 -4.74
C CYS A 135 16.90 -5.52 -4.85
N ILE A 136 18.01 -6.26 -4.96
CA ILE A 136 19.36 -5.74 -5.13
C ILE A 136 20.09 -6.50 -6.25
N SER A 137 21.21 -5.96 -6.72
CA SER A 137 22.19 -6.66 -7.55
C SER A 137 23.52 -6.74 -6.81
N ILE A 138 24.21 -7.88 -6.91
CA ILE A 138 25.58 -8.04 -6.41
C ILE A 138 26.55 -8.03 -7.60
N GLU A 139 27.49 -7.10 -7.60
CA GLU A 139 28.55 -6.97 -8.62
C GLU A 139 29.89 -7.44 -8.04
N ASP A 140 30.69 -8.15 -8.85
CA ASP A 140 32.00 -8.70 -8.46
C ASP A 140 32.00 -9.50 -7.14
N GLU A 141 30.87 -10.14 -6.82
CA GLU A 141 30.60 -10.88 -5.56
C GLU A 141 30.76 -10.05 -4.27
N MET A 142 30.85 -8.72 -4.36
CA MET A 142 31.20 -7.84 -3.24
C MET A 142 30.32 -6.59 -3.14
N ASP A 143 30.17 -5.85 -4.24
CA ASP A 143 29.48 -4.57 -4.25
C ASP A 143 27.97 -4.78 -4.44
N VAL A 144 27.15 -3.96 -3.79
CA VAL A 144 25.68 -4.06 -3.84
C VAL A 144 25.05 -2.78 -4.34
N ALA A 145 24.04 -2.91 -5.19
CA ALA A 145 23.25 -1.79 -5.67
C ALA A 145 21.75 -2.07 -5.56
N PRO A 146 20.92 -1.05 -5.26
CA PRO A 146 19.48 -1.22 -5.20
C PRO A 146 18.89 -1.39 -6.61
N LEU A 147 17.98 -2.35 -6.76
CA LEU A 147 17.15 -2.50 -7.95
C LEU A 147 15.76 -1.89 -7.74
N ASN A 148 14.98 -1.82 -8.82
CA ASN A 148 13.66 -1.20 -8.81
C ASN A 148 12.71 -1.76 -7.74
N LEU A 149 12.68 -3.08 -7.55
CA LEU A 149 11.84 -3.70 -6.52
C LEU A 149 12.29 -3.32 -5.11
N GLY A 150 13.60 -3.29 -4.85
CA GLY A 150 14.16 -2.88 -3.56
C GLY A 150 13.86 -1.43 -3.23
N MET A 151 13.95 -0.54 -4.22
CA MET A 151 13.57 0.87 -4.08
C MET A 151 12.09 1.02 -3.74
N ILE A 152 11.19 0.29 -4.40
CA ILE A 152 9.74 0.30 -4.10
C ILE A 152 9.47 -0.22 -2.68
N ALA A 153 10.08 -1.34 -2.29
CA ALA A 153 9.92 -1.93 -0.96
C ALA A 153 10.34 -0.96 0.15
N ALA A 154 11.53 -0.35 0.01
CA ALA A 154 12.04 0.62 0.98
C ALA A 154 11.19 1.91 1.03
N TYR A 155 10.78 2.42 -0.13
CA TYR A 155 10.02 3.68 -0.22
C TYR A 155 8.65 3.59 0.47
N TYR A 156 7.93 2.47 0.31
CA TYR A 156 6.61 2.27 0.91
C TYR A 156 6.62 1.52 2.25
N TYR A 157 7.81 1.14 2.73
CA TYR A 157 7.98 0.35 3.95
C TYR A 157 7.18 -0.97 3.91
N ILE A 158 7.39 -1.71 2.83
CA ILE A 158 6.74 -3.00 2.53
C ILE A 158 7.78 -4.11 2.64
N ASN A 159 7.38 -5.25 3.20
CA ASN A 159 8.25 -6.40 3.32
C ASN A 159 8.72 -6.90 1.95
N TYR A 160 9.99 -7.24 1.81
CA TYR A 160 10.57 -7.63 0.52
C TYR A 160 9.85 -8.85 -0.12
N THR A 161 9.39 -9.80 0.70
CA THR A 161 8.64 -10.98 0.22
C THR A 161 7.29 -10.61 -0.40
N THR A 162 6.66 -9.53 0.08
CA THR A 162 5.42 -9.00 -0.49
C THR A 162 5.67 -8.40 -1.89
N ILE A 163 6.77 -7.66 -2.06
CA ILE A 163 7.13 -7.10 -3.37
C ILE A 163 7.57 -8.20 -4.34
N GLU A 164 8.28 -9.23 -3.88
CA GLU A 164 8.58 -10.42 -4.66
C GLU A 164 7.29 -11.11 -5.14
N LEU A 165 6.33 -11.34 -4.24
CA LEU A 165 5.01 -11.88 -4.57
C LEU A 165 4.30 -11.02 -5.62
N PHE A 166 4.34 -9.70 -5.48
CA PHE A 166 3.75 -8.77 -6.44
C PHE A 166 4.41 -8.90 -7.81
N SER A 167 5.74 -8.92 -7.86
CA SER A 167 6.49 -9.08 -9.11
C SER A 167 6.20 -10.40 -9.82
N MET A 168 5.94 -11.49 -9.08
CA MET A 168 5.63 -12.79 -9.66
C MET A 168 4.16 -12.96 -10.06
N SER A 169 3.25 -12.29 -9.35
CA SER A 169 1.80 -12.49 -9.51
C SER A 169 1.13 -11.51 -10.45
N LEU A 170 1.63 -10.26 -10.50
CA LEU A 170 1.11 -9.22 -11.38
C LEU A 170 1.51 -9.52 -12.83
N ASN A 171 0.56 -9.34 -13.75
CA ASN A 171 0.79 -9.51 -15.19
C ASN A 171 0.02 -8.46 -16.00
N ALA A 172 0.32 -8.38 -17.30
CA ALA A 172 -0.29 -7.40 -18.22
C ALA A 172 -1.82 -7.45 -18.34
N LYS A 173 -2.47 -8.51 -17.84
CA LYS A 173 -3.92 -8.73 -17.89
C LYS A 173 -4.58 -8.70 -16.51
N THR A 174 -3.82 -8.45 -15.44
CA THR A 174 -4.37 -8.35 -14.09
C THR A 174 -5.40 -7.22 -14.03
N LYS A 175 -6.53 -7.50 -13.36
CA LYS A 175 -7.64 -6.55 -13.15
C LYS A 175 -7.92 -6.43 -11.66
N VAL A 176 -8.83 -5.53 -11.28
CA VAL A 176 -9.27 -5.28 -9.90
C VAL A 176 -9.49 -6.56 -9.08
N ARG A 177 -10.18 -7.57 -9.63
CA ARG A 177 -10.38 -8.86 -8.93
C ARG A 177 -9.05 -9.52 -8.53
N GLY A 178 -8.10 -9.58 -9.46
CA GLY A 178 -6.78 -10.17 -9.22
C GLY A 178 -5.92 -9.27 -8.32
N LEU A 179 -6.04 -7.95 -8.44
CA LEU A 179 -5.35 -7.01 -7.55
C LEU A 179 -5.77 -7.20 -6.08
N ILE A 180 -7.07 -7.33 -5.80
CA ILE A 180 -7.56 -7.60 -4.44
C ILE A 180 -6.99 -8.91 -3.91
N GLU A 181 -6.94 -9.95 -4.73
CA GLU A 181 -6.36 -11.25 -4.34
C GLU A 181 -4.86 -11.15 -4.03
N ILE A 182 -4.09 -10.52 -4.92
CA ILE A 182 -2.64 -10.36 -4.77
C ILE A 182 -2.32 -9.50 -3.53
N ILE A 183 -2.99 -8.36 -3.34
CA ILE A 183 -2.78 -7.48 -2.18
C ILE A 183 -3.17 -8.17 -0.87
N SER A 184 -4.21 -9.00 -0.87
CA SER A 184 -4.62 -9.72 0.35
C SER A 184 -3.60 -10.76 0.81
N ASN A 185 -2.78 -11.26 -0.11
CA ASN A 185 -1.69 -12.21 0.16
C ASN A 185 -0.39 -11.54 0.64
N ALA A 186 -0.39 -10.23 0.85
CA ALA A 186 0.76 -9.50 1.39
C ALA A 186 1.12 -9.96 2.82
N ALA A 187 2.42 -10.03 3.14
CA ALA A 187 2.94 -10.46 4.44
C ALA A 187 2.48 -9.54 5.59
N GLU A 188 2.19 -8.27 5.30
CA GLU A 188 1.65 -7.28 6.24
C GLU A 188 0.28 -7.68 6.83
N TYR A 189 -0.44 -8.55 6.12
CA TYR A 189 -1.72 -9.09 6.55
C TYR A 189 -1.62 -10.48 7.17
N GLU A 190 -0.42 -11.09 7.18
CA GLU A 190 -0.21 -12.32 7.93
C GLU A 190 -0.47 -12.10 9.42
N SER A 191 -0.32 -10.88 9.96
CA SER A 191 -0.60 -10.57 11.37
C SER A 191 -2.09 -10.63 11.73
N ILE A 192 -3.01 -10.49 10.77
CA ILE A 192 -4.46 -10.42 11.02
C ILE A 192 -4.92 -11.66 11.82
N PRO A 193 -5.60 -11.49 12.97
CA PRO A 193 -5.91 -12.62 13.84
C PRO A 193 -7.03 -13.48 13.26
N ILE A 194 -6.98 -14.77 13.56
CA ILE A 194 -8.13 -15.69 13.37
C ILE A 194 -8.63 -16.06 14.77
N ARG A 195 -9.85 -15.64 15.10
CA ARG A 195 -10.45 -15.88 16.41
C ARG A 195 -11.29 -17.16 16.40
N HIS A 196 -11.67 -17.60 17.60
CA HIS A 196 -12.48 -18.81 17.78
C HIS A 196 -13.83 -18.67 17.07
N HIS A 197 -14.24 -19.69 16.31
CA HIS A 197 -15.49 -19.72 15.52
C HIS A 197 -15.64 -18.65 14.42
N GLU A 198 -14.56 -17.95 14.02
CA GLU A 198 -14.62 -17.04 12.87
C GLU A 198 -14.78 -17.78 11.53
N ASP A 199 -14.39 -19.05 11.44
CA ASP A 199 -14.44 -19.85 10.22
C ASP A 199 -15.85 -19.92 9.60
N ASN A 200 -16.88 -20.14 10.41
CA ASN A 200 -18.26 -20.18 9.95
C ASN A 200 -18.77 -18.81 9.53
N LEU A 201 -18.36 -17.76 10.24
CA LEU A 201 -18.77 -16.39 9.95
C LEU A 201 -18.14 -15.90 8.63
N LEU A 202 -16.85 -16.19 8.42
CA LEU A 202 -16.16 -15.90 7.15
C LEU A 202 -16.76 -16.71 6.00
N ARG A 203 -17.19 -17.96 6.24
CA ARG A 203 -17.90 -18.76 5.23
C ARG A 203 -19.23 -18.13 4.81
N GLN A 204 -19.99 -17.58 5.74
CA GLN A 204 -21.22 -16.84 5.44
C GLN A 204 -20.94 -15.54 4.68
N LEU A 205 -19.88 -14.82 5.06
CA LEU A 205 -19.46 -13.60 4.36
C LEU A 205 -19.04 -13.90 2.91
N ALA A 206 -18.27 -14.98 2.69
CA ALA A 206 -17.85 -15.43 1.36
C ALA A 206 -19.02 -15.71 0.40
N GLN A 207 -20.20 -16.08 0.92
CA GLN A 207 -21.42 -16.26 0.11
C GLN A 207 -22.05 -14.93 -0.33
N LYS A 208 -21.82 -13.83 0.39
CA LYS A 208 -22.42 -12.51 0.12
C LYS A 208 -21.52 -11.60 -0.72
N VAL A 209 -20.19 -11.73 -0.62
CA VAL A 209 -19.25 -10.86 -1.35
C VAL A 209 -19.30 -11.06 -2.88
N PRO A 210 -19.00 -10.02 -3.68
CA PRO A 210 -19.10 -10.06 -5.14
C PRO A 210 -18.18 -11.09 -5.82
N HIS A 211 -16.94 -11.23 -5.35
CA HIS A 211 -15.95 -12.13 -5.96
C HIS A 211 -15.74 -13.37 -5.10
N LYS A 212 -16.12 -14.53 -5.67
CA LYS A 212 -15.91 -15.82 -5.01
C LYS A 212 -14.45 -16.24 -5.08
N LEU A 213 -13.97 -16.75 -3.96
CA LEU A 213 -12.63 -17.32 -3.81
C LEU A 213 -12.63 -18.79 -4.24
N THR A 214 -11.51 -19.22 -4.80
CA THR A 214 -11.30 -20.62 -5.21
C THR A 214 -10.80 -21.42 -4.01
N ASN A 215 -11.55 -22.43 -3.56
CA ASN A 215 -11.19 -23.32 -2.44
C ASN A 215 -10.64 -22.60 -1.18
N PRO A 216 -11.37 -21.60 -0.63
CA PRO A 216 -10.88 -20.81 0.49
C PRO A 216 -10.71 -21.64 1.77
N LYS A 217 -9.57 -21.46 2.44
CA LYS A 217 -9.34 -21.94 3.82
C LYS A 217 -9.65 -20.81 4.79
N PHE A 218 -10.68 -20.97 5.62
CA PHE A 218 -11.17 -19.88 6.50
C PHE A 218 -10.35 -19.69 7.79
N ASN A 219 -9.26 -20.43 7.95
CA ASN A 219 -8.23 -20.21 8.97
C ASN A 219 -7.00 -19.47 8.42
N ASP A 220 -7.04 -19.05 7.16
CA ASP A 220 -5.99 -18.28 6.50
C ASP A 220 -6.28 -16.76 6.65
N PRO A 221 -5.35 -15.97 7.23
CA PRO A 221 -5.51 -14.53 7.37
C PRO A 221 -5.63 -13.80 6.02
N HIS A 222 -5.04 -14.30 4.95
CA HIS A 222 -5.13 -13.67 3.62
C HIS A 222 -6.53 -13.83 3.02
N VAL A 223 -7.15 -15.00 3.20
CA VAL A 223 -8.55 -15.24 2.84
C VAL A 223 -9.48 -14.32 3.63
N LYS A 224 -9.26 -14.19 4.95
CA LYS A 224 -10.03 -13.27 5.78
C LYS A 224 -9.89 -11.83 5.28
N THR A 225 -8.67 -11.37 5.03
CA THR A 225 -8.38 -10.03 4.53
C THR A 225 -9.07 -9.73 3.21
N ASN A 226 -9.04 -10.68 2.26
CA ASN A 226 -9.73 -10.54 0.99
C ASN A 226 -11.25 -10.34 1.17
N LEU A 227 -11.87 -11.16 2.01
CA LEU A 227 -13.31 -11.05 2.30
C LEU A 227 -13.65 -9.72 2.98
N LEU A 228 -12.82 -9.24 3.90
CA LEU A 228 -13.02 -7.96 4.59
C LEU A 228 -12.83 -6.76 3.65
N LEU A 229 -11.84 -6.77 2.76
CA LEU A 229 -11.70 -5.76 1.71
C LEU A 229 -12.93 -5.71 0.81
N GLN A 230 -13.43 -6.87 0.35
CA GLN A 230 -14.66 -6.89 -0.45
C GLN A 230 -15.89 -6.41 0.33
N ALA A 231 -16.00 -6.76 1.62
CA ALA A 231 -17.07 -6.29 2.49
C ALA A 231 -17.04 -4.76 2.66
N HIS A 232 -15.85 -4.19 2.82
CA HIS A 232 -15.62 -2.74 2.87
C HIS A 232 -16.06 -2.04 1.58
N LEU A 233 -15.62 -2.53 0.42
CA LEU A 233 -16.02 -1.98 -0.89
C LEU A 233 -17.53 -2.09 -1.12
N SER A 234 -18.18 -3.10 -0.54
CA SER A 234 -19.64 -3.27 -0.57
C SER A 234 -20.38 -2.51 0.54
N ARG A 235 -19.68 -1.80 1.44
CA ARG A 235 -20.24 -1.14 2.64
C ARG A 235 -21.12 -2.09 3.47
N MET A 236 -20.72 -3.35 3.60
CA MET A 236 -21.44 -4.33 4.40
C MET A 236 -21.22 -4.05 5.89
N GLN A 237 -22.29 -4.04 6.68
CA GLN A 237 -22.16 -3.89 8.12
C GLN A 237 -21.65 -5.19 8.75
N LEU A 238 -20.48 -5.11 9.40
CA LEU A 238 -19.82 -6.22 10.08
C LEU A 238 -19.98 -6.09 11.59
N SER A 239 -19.59 -7.14 12.33
CA SER A 239 -19.46 -7.04 13.79
C SER A 239 -18.30 -6.11 14.16
N ALA A 240 -18.31 -5.57 15.38
CA ALA A 240 -17.28 -4.64 15.83
C ALA A 240 -15.86 -5.24 15.76
N GLU A 241 -15.73 -6.55 16.02
CA GLU A 241 -14.44 -7.25 15.97
C GLU A 241 -13.88 -7.31 14.54
N LEU A 242 -14.71 -7.65 13.55
CA LEU A 242 -14.29 -7.67 12.15
C LEU A 242 -14.12 -6.26 11.58
N GLN A 243 -14.89 -5.29 12.06
CA GLN A 243 -14.71 -3.90 11.68
C GLN A 243 -13.36 -3.37 12.16
N SER A 244 -12.96 -3.70 13.39
CA SER A 244 -11.62 -3.39 13.92
C SER A 244 -10.52 -4.01 13.05
N ASP A 245 -10.68 -5.27 12.63
CA ASP A 245 -9.72 -5.89 11.71
C ASP A 245 -9.70 -5.21 10.34
N THR A 246 -10.87 -4.79 9.84
CA THR A 246 -10.99 -4.08 8.57
C THR A 246 -10.27 -2.74 8.62
N GLU A 247 -10.36 -1.99 9.72
CA GLU A 247 -9.62 -0.74 9.90
C GLU A 247 -8.11 -0.97 9.93
N GLU A 248 -7.63 -2.04 10.58
CA GLU A 248 -6.21 -2.42 10.53
C GLU A 248 -5.76 -2.75 9.10
N ILE A 249 -6.57 -3.48 8.34
CA ILE A 249 -6.30 -3.80 6.93
C ILE A 249 -6.19 -2.50 6.11
N LEU A 250 -7.20 -1.63 6.21
CA LEU A 250 -7.27 -0.37 5.47
C LEU A 250 -6.10 0.56 5.78
N SER A 251 -5.59 0.53 7.02
CA SER A 251 -4.44 1.32 7.45
C SER A 251 -3.15 1.02 6.66
N LYS A 252 -3.05 -0.19 6.06
CA LYS A 252 -1.90 -0.65 5.26
C LYS A 252 -2.22 -0.78 3.77
N ALA A 253 -3.50 -0.77 3.38
CA ALA A 253 -3.94 -1.06 2.02
C ALA A 253 -3.41 -0.09 0.97
N ILE A 254 -3.42 1.22 1.27
CA ILE A 254 -3.04 2.25 0.29
C ILE A 254 -1.59 2.12 -0.16
N ARG A 255 -0.65 1.91 0.76
CA ARG A 255 0.77 1.73 0.42
C ARG A 255 1.01 0.48 -0.43
N LEU A 256 0.28 -0.62 -0.16
CA LEU A 256 0.36 -1.85 -0.96
C LEU A 256 -0.19 -1.64 -2.38
N ILE A 257 -1.31 -0.89 -2.51
CA ILE A 257 -1.88 -0.53 -3.81
C ILE A 257 -0.92 0.37 -4.59
N GLN A 258 -0.32 1.37 -3.95
CA GLN A 258 0.66 2.26 -4.57
C GLN A 258 1.92 1.49 -5.03
N ALA A 259 2.40 0.53 -4.25
CA ALA A 259 3.48 -0.35 -4.68
C ALA A 259 3.08 -1.23 -5.87
N CYS A 260 1.84 -1.72 -5.94
CA CYS A 260 1.33 -2.40 -7.13
C CYS A 260 1.37 -1.46 -8.36
N VAL A 261 0.96 -0.19 -8.23
CA VAL A 261 1.06 0.81 -9.32
C VAL A 261 2.50 0.95 -9.81
N ASP A 262 3.47 1.05 -8.90
CA ASP A 262 4.87 1.25 -9.25
C ASP A 262 5.51 0.00 -9.88
N VAL A 263 5.15 -1.21 -9.41
CA VAL A 263 5.56 -2.48 -10.04
C VAL A 263 4.97 -2.62 -11.44
N LEU A 264 3.68 -2.31 -11.63
CA LEU A 264 2.98 -2.44 -12.92
C LEU A 264 3.49 -1.43 -13.95
N SER A 265 3.74 -0.20 -13.51
CA SER A 265 4.26 0.87 -14.38
C SER A 265 5.72 0.61 -14.77
N SER A 266 6.54 0.08 -13.87
CA SER A 266 7.92 -0.34 -14.19
C SER A 266 7.96 -1.49 -15.20
N ASN A 267 6.94 -2.36 -15.21
CA ASN A 267 6.77 -3.40 -16.23
C ASN A 267 6.11 -2.91 -17.53
N GLY A 268 5.71 -1.63 -17.61
CA GLY A 268 5.12 -1.02 -18.80
C GLY A 268 3.69 -1.47 -19.11
N TRP A 269 2.91 -1.93 -18.12
CA TRP A 269 1.53 -2.41 -18.33
C TRP A 269 0.49 -1.35 -17.96
N LEU A 270 -0.21 -0.80 -18.96
CA LEU A 270 -1.13 0.33 -18.77
C LEU A 270 -2.40 -0.05 -18.01
N SER A 271 -3.18 -1.00 -18.54
CA SER A 271 -4.51 -1.33 -17.99
C SER A 271 -4.47 -1.81 -16.54
N PRO A 272 -3.54 -2.69 -16.12
CA PRO A 272 -3.43 -3.06 -14.71
C PRO A 272 -3.02 -1.88 -13.82
N ALA A 273 -2.13 -1.00 -14.28
CA ALA A 273 -1.69 0.16 -13.51
C ALA A 273 -2.85 1.13 -13.25
N LEU A 274 -3.62 1.47 -14.29
CA LEU A 274 -4.84 2.28 -14.16
C LEU A 274 -5.85 1.60 -13.22
N ALA A 275 -6.06 0.28 -13.34
CA ALA A 275 -6.95 -0.46 -12.44
C ALA A 275 -6.48 -0.46 -10.98
N ALA A 276 -5.16 -0.37 -10.72
CA ALA A 276 -4.62 -0.24 -9.38
C ALA A 276 -4.81 1.19 -8.83
N MET A 277 -4.70 2.22 -9.67
CA MET A 277 -5.05 3.60 -9.30
C MET A 277 -6.54 3.72 -8.94
N GLU A 278 -7.42 3.16 -9.78
CA GLU A 278 -8.86 3.05 -9.49
C GLU A 278 -9.12 2.29 -8.18
N LEU A 279 -8.38 1.20 -7.91
CA LEU A 279 -8.51 0.46 -6.65
C LEU A 279 -8.15 1.32 -5.43
N ALA A 280 -7.19 2.24 -5.54
CA ALA A 280 -6.88 3.19 -4.47
C ALA A 280 -8.07 4.10 -4.16
N GLN A 281 -8.74 4.62 -5.19
CA GLN A 281 -9.95 5.43 -5.06
C GLN A 281 -11.11 4.60 -4.46
N MET A 282 -11.33 3.39 -4.97
CA MET A 282 -12.36 2.45 -4.51
C MET A 282 -12.22 2.14 -3.02
N VAL A 283 -10.99 1.85 -2.56
CA VAL A 283 -10.70 1.56 -1.14
C VAL A 283 -10.90 2.79 -0.27
N THR A 284 -10.50 3.97 -0.76
CA THR A 284 -10.67 5.24 -0.04
C THR A 284 -12.15 5.57 0.16
N GLN A 285 -12.97 5.45 -0.91
CA GLN A 285 -14.39 5.82 -0.89
C GLN A 285 -15.34 4.67 -0.55
N ALA A 286 -14.79 3.48 -0.25
CA ALA A 286 -15.54 2.28 0.09
C ALA A 286 -16.64 1.96 -0.95
N MET A 287 -16.25 1.82 -2.22
CA MET A 287 -17.19 1.53 -3.31
C MET A 287 -16.54 0.72 -4.44
N TRP A 288 -17.37 0.05 -5.23
CA TRP A 288 -16.92 -0.69 -6.40
C TRP A 288 -16.79 0.22 -7.63
N SER A 289 -15.94 -0.15 -8.58
CA SER A 289 -15.73 0.63 -9.82
C SER A 289 -16.97 0.83 -10.68
N LYS A 290 -18.01 -0.01 -10.51
CA LYS A 290 -19.28 0.08 -11.22
C LYS A 290 -20.39 0.77 -10.43
N ASP A 291 -20.11 1.20 -9.19
CA ASP A 291 -21.07 1.96 -8.40
C ASP A 291 -21.19 3.39 -8.95
N SER A 292 -22.33 4.05 -8.69
CA SER A 292 -22.49 5.47 -9.01
C SER A 292 -21.51 6.33 -8.20
N TYR A 293 -20.86 7.29 -8.85
CA TYR A 293 -19.94 8.24 -8.20
C TYR A 293 -20.62 9.08 -7.10
N LEU A 294 -21.95 9.26 -7.18
CA LEU A 294 -22.76 9.93 -6.15
C LEU A 294 -22.74 9.19 -4.80
N LYS A 295 -22.38 7.90 -4.77
CA LYS A 295 -22.25 7.12 -3.53
C LYS A 295 -21.16 7.66 -2.59
N GLN A 296 -20.24 8.50 -3.09
CA GLN A 296 -19.23 9.17 -2.29
C GLN A 296 -19.81 10.26 -1.38
N LEU A 297 -20.96 10.85 -1.76
CA LEU A 297 -21.59 11.91 -1.00
C LEU A 297 -22.10 11.39 0.36
N PRO A 298 -21.94 12.17 1.44
CA PRO A 298 -22.47 11.80 2.75
C PRO A 298 -23.99 11.73 2.70
N HIS A 299 -24.58 10.85 3.51
CA HIS A 299 -26.04 10.64 3.63
C HIS A 299 -26.74 10.10 2.37
N PHE A 300 -26.02 9.75 1.30
CA PHE A 300 -26.62 9.18 0.10
C PHE A 300 -26.94 7.69 0.27
N SER A 301 -28.22 7.35 0.11
CA SER A 301 -28.70 5.96 0.01
C SER A 301 -28.89 5.54 -1.45
N SER A 302 -29.12 4.24 -1.69
CA SER A 302 -29.46 3.73 -3.02
C SER A 302 -30.72 4.36 -3.62
N GLU A 303 -31.65 4.84 -2.79
CA GLU A 303 -32.85 5.56 -3.23
C GLU A 303 -32.52 6.96 -3.75
N HIS A 304 -31.60 7.67 -3.10
CA HIS A 304 -31.11 8.97 -3.58
C HIS A 304 -30.45 8.83 -4.94
N ILE A 305 -29.56 7.84 -5.09
CA ILE A 305 -28.87 7.57 -6.35
C ILE A 305 -29.87 7.27 -7.46
N LYS A 306 -30.88 6.42 -7.19
CA LYS A 306 -31.92 6.10 -8.17
C LYS A 306 -32.66 7.36 -8.67
N ARG A 307 -33.07 8.25 -7.76
CA ARG A 307 -33.74 9.51 -8.12
C ARG A 307 -32.83 10.43 -8.93
N CYS A 308 -31.56 10.54 -8.55
CA CYS A 308 -30.57 11.34 -9.30
C CYS A 308 -30.43 10.81 -10.73
N THR A 309 -30.26 9.49 -10.89
CA THR A 309 -30.13 8.87 -12.21
C THR A 309 -31.40 9.05 -13.07
N GLU A 310 -32.60 9.01 -12.47
CA GLU A 310 -33.86 9.25 -13.17
C GLU A 310 -34.00 10.71 -13.65
N LYS A 311 -33.38 11.68 -12.95
CA LYS A 311 -33.32 13.11 -13.35
C LYS A 311 -32.12 13.40 -14.29
N GLY A 312 -31.28 12.41 -14.61
CA GLY A 312 -30.11 12.57 -15.48
C GLY A 312 -28.86 13.10 -14.77
N VAL A 313 -28.80 13.01 -13.44
CA VAL A 313 -27.64 13.36 -12.61
C VAL A 313 -26.87 12.09 -12.27
N GLU A 314 -25.65 11.96 -12.79
CA GLU A 314 -24.80 10.77 -12.66
C GLU A 314 -23.46 11.04 -11.98
N SER A 315 -23.03 12.32 -11.90
CA SER A 315 -21.74 12.74 -11.37
C SER A 315 -21.85 13.77 -10.23
N VAL A 316 -20.77 13.95 -9.46
CA VAL A 316 -20.69 15.00 -8.44
C VAL A 316 -20.70 16.40 -9.07
N PHE A 317 -20.13 16.55 -10.26
CA PHE A 317 -20.16 17.81 -11.01
C PHE A 317 -21.59 18.20 -11.38
N ASP A 318 -22.44 17.25 -11.78
CA ASP A 318 -23.84 17.52 -12.09
C ASP A 318 -24.58 18.11 -10.87
N ILE A 319 -24.31 17.60 -9.66
CA ILE A 319 -24.87 18.12 -8.40
C ILE A 319 -24.35 19.53 -8.07
N MET A 320 -23.11 19.84 -8.45
CA MET A 320 -22.50 21.15 -8.23
C MET A 320 -23.09 22.22 -9.16
N GLU A 321 -23.47 21.84 -10.38
CA GLU A 321 -24.07 22.72 -11.38
C GLU A 321 -25.58 22.95 -11.17
N MET A 322 -26.23 22.17 -10.30
CA MET A 322 -27.64 22.33 -9.99
C MET A 322 -27.95 23.59 -9.17
N GLU A 323 -29.05 24.25 -9.52
CA GLU A 323 -29.65 25.32 -8.72
C GLU A 323 -30.09 24.82 -7.32
N ASP A 324 -30.04 25.70 -6.33
CA ASP A 324 -30.30 25.37 -4.92
C ASP A 324 -31.68 24.75 -4.68
N GLU A 325 -32.71 25.29 -5.34
CA GLU A 325 -34.10 24.81 -5.22
C GLU A 325 -34.24 23.38 -5.78
N ASP A 326 -33.73 23.18 -7.00
CA ASP A 326 -33.74 21.89 -7.70
C ASP A 326 -32.97 20.80 -6.95
N ARG A 327 -31.83 21.18 -6.36
CA ARG A 327 -30.96 20.30 -5.58
C ARG A 327 -31.64 19.89 -4.28
N THR A 328 -32.26 20.83 -3.57
CA THR A 328 -32.96 20.54 -2.31
C THR A 328 -34.17 19.64 -2.56
N GLU A 329 -34.95 19.90 -3.61
CA GLU A 329 -36.10 19.08 -4.00
C GLU A 329 -35.69 17.65 -4.40
N LEU A 330 -34.58 17.50 -5.13
CA LEU A 330 -34.09 16.20 -5.59
C LEU A 330 -33.54 15.36 -4.42
N LEU A 331 -32.70 15.97 -3.57
CA LEU A 331 -31.99 15.23 -2.54
C LEU A 331 -32.88 14.92 -1.33
N GLN A 332 -33.78 15.83 -0.95
CA GLN A 332 -34.67 15.67 0.21
C GLN A 332 -33.93 15.36 1.52
N LEU A 333 -32.76 15.99 1.69
CA LEU A 333 -31.94 15.90 2.89
C LEU A 333 -32.26 17.05 3.85
N SER A 334 -31.95 16.91 5.14
CA SER A 334 -32.06 18.02 6.10
C SER A 334 -31.01 19.10 5.84
N ASP A 335 -31.22 20.32 6.33
CA ASP A 335 -30.26 21.42 6.21
C ASP A 335 -28.84 21.05 6.69
N SER A 336 -28.74 20.27 7.78
CA SER A 336 -27.45 19.80 8.30
C SER A 336 -26.77 18.81 7.35
N GLN A 337 -27.54 17.91 6.74
CA GLN A 337 -27.03 16.92 5.79
C GLN A 337 -26.64 17.60 4.47
N MET A 338 -27.42 18.59 4.03
CA MET A 338 -27.09 19.43 2.89
C MET A 338 -25.80 20.20 3.10
N ALA A 339 -25.53 20.70 4.32
CA ALA A 339 -24.27 21.34 4.65
C ALA A 339 -23.06 20.37 4.58
N ASP A 340 -23.24 19.11 4.97
CA ASP A 340 -22.21 18.07 4.82
C ASP A 340 -21.95 17.75 3.34
N VAL A 341 -23.00 17.66 2.53
CA VAL A 341 -22.91 17.47 1.07
C VAL A 341 -22.19 18.64 0.41
N ALA A 342 -22.57 19.88 0.74
CA ALA A 342 -21.90 21.08 0.23
C ALA A 342 -20.41 21.11 0.60
N ARG A 343 -20.07 20.73 1.84
CA ARG A 343 -18.66 20.60 2.26
C ARG A 343 -17.91 19.56 1.44
N PHE A 344 -18.54 18.43 1.12
CA PHE A 344 -17.95 17.42 0.24
C PHE A 344 -17.74 17.99 -1.17
N CYS A 345 -18.75 18.61 -1.78
CA CYS A 345 -18.66 19.21 -3.10
C CYS A 345 -17.54 20.27 -3.19
N ASN A 346 -17.42 21.15 -2.19
CA ASN A 346 -16.35 22.15 -2.16
C ASN A 346 -14.95 21.56 -1.94
N ARG A 347 -14.86 20.32 -1.41
CA ARG A 347 -13.60 19.58 -1.30
C ARG A 347 -13.31 18.72 -2.52
N TYR A 348 -14.33 18.40 -3.30
CA TYR A 348 -14.21 17.49 -4.42
C TYR A 348 -13.32 18.13 -5.51
N PRO A 349 -12.34 17.40 -6.07
CA PRO A 349 -11.36 18.01 -6.97
C PRO A 349 -11.97 18.56 -8.26
N ASN A 350 -11.90 19.88 -8.44
CA ASN A 350 -12.08 20.54 -9.73
C ASN A 350 -10.72 21.06 -10.21
N ILE A 351 -10.10 20.34 -11.15
CA ILE A 351 -8.74 20.63 -11.62
C ILE A 351 -8.77 20.75 -13.14
N GLU A 352 -8.34 21.90 -13.66
CA GLU A 352 -8.10 22.09 -15.07
C GLU A 352 -6.72 21.55 -15.45
N LEU A 353 -6.69 20.76 -16.52
CA LEU A 353 -5.47 20.22 -17.11
C LEU A 353 -5.24 20.85 -18.48
N SER A 354 -4.06 21.44 -18.66
CA SER A 354 -3.53 21.79 -19.98
C SER A 354 -2.23 21.03 -20.24
N TYR A 355 -1.99 20.67 -21.50
CA TYR A 355 -0.76 19.99 -21.88
C TYR A 355 -0.23 20.48 -23.22
N GLU A 356 1.09 20.41 -23.39
CA GLU A 356 1.77 20.69 -24.64
C GLU A 356 2.89 19.67 -24.89
N VAL A 357 3.08 19.31 -26.16
CA VAL A 357 4.24 18.51 -26.59
C VAL A 357 5.32 19.48 -27.04
N ALA A 358 6.43 19.53 -26.31
CA ALA A 358 7.54 20.41 -26.66
C ALA A 358 8.12 20.00 -28.01
N GLU A 359 8.45 20.98 -28.86
CA GLU A 359 9.13 20.75 -30.14
C GLU A 359 8.42 19.72 -31.04
N ARG A 360 7.08 19.72 -31.05
CA ARG A 360 6.24 18.71 -31.72
C ARG A 360 6.62 18.42 -33.17
N ASP A 361 7.11 19.42 -33.90
CA ASP A 361 7.47 19.30 -35.32
C ASP A 361 8.90 18.82 -35.57
N SER A 362 9.75 18.68 -34.55
CA SER A 362 11.17 18.27 -34.67
C SER A 362 11.48 16.96 -33.96
N ILE A 363 10.46 16.19 -33.58
CA ILE A 363 10.64 14.87 -32.95
C ILE A 363 11.17 13.87 -33.97
N ARG A 364 12.28 13.21 -33.64
CA ARG A 364 12.95 12.19 -34.45
C ARG A 364 12.96 10.85 -33.74
N SER A 365 12.98 9.76 -34.50
CA SER A 365 13.10 8.39 -33.98
C SER A 365 14.30 8.26 -33.05
N GLY A 366 14.10 7.71 -31.84
CA GLY A 366 15.14 7.59 -30.80
C GLY A 366 15.43 8.88 -30.02
N GLY A 367 14.86 10.02 -30.40
CA GLY A 367 14.94 11.28 -29.66
C GLY A 367 14.03 11.31 -28.44
N ALA A 368 14.23 12.28 -27.56
CA ALA A 368 13.37 12.50 -26.40
C ALA A 368 12.10 13.25 -26.79
N VAL A 369 10.93 12.70 -26.44
CA VAL A 369 9.64 13.40 -26.48
C VAL A 369 9.36 13.94 -25.10
N VAL A 370 9.03 15.23 -25.01
CA VAL A 370 8.70 15.89 -23.75
C VAL A 370 7.27 16.39 -23.78
N VAL A 371 6.47 15.95 -22.82
CA VAL A 371 5.10 16.43 -22.60
C VAL A 371 5.07 17.23 -21.30
N LEU A 372 4.69 18.50 -21.42
CA LEU A 372 4.54 19.41 -20.30
C LEU A 372 3.06 19.49 -19.94
N VAL A 373 2.73 19.18 -18.70
CA VAL A 373 1.38 19.23 -18.15
C VAL A 373 1.32 20.32 -17.10
N GLN A 374 0.32 21.19 -17.20
CA GLN A 374 0.02 22.22 -16.21
C GLN A 374 -1.34 21.92 -15.59
N LEU A 375 -1.36 21.88 -14.27
CA LEU A 375 -2.53 21.59 -13.46
C LEU A 375 -2.85 22.84 -12.67
N GLU A 376 -4.09 23.30 -12.76
CA GLU A 376 -4.60 24.46 -12.03
C GLU A 376 -5.91 24.10 -11.34
N ARG A 377 -5.98 24.39 -10.05
CA ARG A 377 -7.20 24.28 -9.24
C ARG A 377 -7.78 25.68 -9.08
N GLU A 378 -9.06 25.83 -9.38
CA GLU A 378 -9.76 27.11 -9.27
C GLU A 378 -9.82 27.62 -7.82
N GLU A 379 -10.06 26.71 -6.86
CA GLU A 379 -10.17 27.05 -5.43
C GLU A 379 -9.02 26.50 -4.58
N GLU A 380 -8.61 27.26 -3.56
CA GLU A 380 -7.59 26.83 -2.60
C GLU A 380 -8.18 25.81 -1.62
N VAL A 381 -7.68 24.57 -1.65
CA VAL A 381 -8.21 23.50 -0.79
C VAL A 381 -7.66 23.57 0.62
N THR A 382 -8.58 23.65 1.58
CA THR A 382 -8.26 23.69 3.01
C THR A 382 -8.59 22.36 3.70
N GLY A 383 -7.64 21.44 3.77
CA GLY A 383 -7.71 20.22 4.59
C GLY A 383 -7.79 18.92 3.80
N PRO A 384 -7.87 17.77 4.50
CA PRO A 384 -7.67 16.45 3.89
C PRO A 384 -8.84 15.99 3.03
N VAL A 385 -8.63 14.87 2.33
CA VAL A 385 -9.67 14.10 1.64
C VAL A 385 -10.82 13.78 2.61
N ILE A 386 -12.06 14.00 2.15
CA ILE A 386 -13.28 13.57 2.86
C ILE A 386 -13.61 12.13 2.43
N ALA A 387 -13.28 11.18 3.30
CA ALA A 387 -13.54 9.76 3.15
C ALA A 387 -13.99 9.18 4.51
N PRO A 388 -15.26 9.36 4.90
CA PRO A 388 -15.73 9.05 6.26
C PRO A 388 -15.67 7.56 6.64
N LEU A 389 -15.56 6.67 5.64
CA LEU A 389 -15.44 5.22 5.83
C LEU A 389 -13.98 4.73 5.82
N PHE A 390 -13.01 5.63 5.69
CA PHE A 390 -11.59 5.30 5.73
C PHE A 390 -10.98 5.76 7.06
N PRO A 391 -10.21 4.91 7.77
CA PRO A 391 -9.82 5.18 9.16
C PRO A 391 -8.77 6.29 9.32
N GLN A 392 -7.97 6.57 8.30
CA GLN A 392 -6.88 7.56 8.37
C GLN A 392 -7.23 8.82 7.59
N LYS A 393 -6.75 9.97 8.06
CA LYS A 393 -6.76 11.20 7.26
C LYS A 393 -5.74 11.06 6.14
N ARG A 394 -6.12 11.47 4.92
CA ARG A 394 -5.28 11.39 3.73
C ARG A 394 -5.25 12.73 2.99
N GLU A 395 -4.11 13.01 2.39
CA GLU A 395 -3.98 14.06 1.38
C GLU A 395 -4.22 13.46 -0.01
N GLU A 396 -4.60 14.32 -0.96
CA GLU A 396 -4.83 13.92 -2.34
C GLU A 396 -3.51 13.60 -3.05
N GLY A 397 -3.41 12.37 -3.57
CA GLY A 397 -2.36 11.95 -4.50
C GLY A 397 -2.88 11.87 -5.93
N TRP A 398 -2.03 12.21 -6.88
CA TRP A 398 -2.34 12.18 -8.30
C TRP A 398 -1.25 11.46 -9.11
N TRP A 399 -1.67 10.77 -10.17
CA TRP A 399 -0.79 10.25 -11.21
C TRP A 399 -1.09 10.93 -12.53
N VAL A 400 -0.03 11.37 -13.20
CA VAL A 400 -0.05 11.75 -14.62
C VAL A 400 0.61 10.61 -15.39
N VAL A 401 -0.10 10.01 -16.34
CA VAL A 401 0.36 8.82 -17.07
C VAL A 401 0.23 9.06 -18.56
N ILE A 402 1.24 8.68 -19.33
CA ILE A 402 1.17 8.60 -20.79
C ILE A 402 1.18 7.13 -21.16
N GLY A 403 0.22 6.72 -21.99
CA GLY A 403 0.08 5.33 -22.42
C GLY A 403 -0.39 5.21 -23.86
N ASP A 404 -0.08 4.08 -24.48
CA ASP A 404 -0.75 3.63 -25.71
C ASP A 404 -1.82 2.59 -25.34
N SER A 405 -3.08 3.05 -25.42
CA SER A 405 -4.26 2.24 -25.13
C SER A 405 -4.43 1.04 -26.06
N LYS A 406 -3.92 1.08 -27.29
CA LYS A 406 -4.06 -0.02 -28.25
C LYS A 406 -3.10 -1.17 -27.96
N SER A 407 -1.86 -0.85 -27.61
CA SER A 407 -0.84 -1.85 -27.26
C SER A 407 -0.82 -2.23 -25.78
N ASN A 408 -1.64 -1.56 -24.95
CA ASN A 408 -1.65 -1.72 -23.48
C ASN A 408 -0.28 -1.39 -22.85
N SER A 409 0.44 -0.44 -23.44
CA SER A 409 1.78 -0.04 -23.02
C SER A 409 1.74 1.26 -22.21
N LEU A 410 2.30 1.22 -21.00
CA LEU A 410 2.54 2.40 -20.20
C LEU A 410 3.89 2.98 -20.62
N ILE A 411 3.90 4.24 -21.05
CA ILE A 411 5.04 4.91 -21.68
C ILE A 411 5.79 5.79 -20.67
N SER A 412 5.06 6.55 -19.86
CA SER A 412 5.65 7.42 -18.84
C SER A 412 4.64 7.63 -17.70
N ILE A 413 5.13 7.80 -16.48
CA ILE A 413 4.29 8.02 -15.30
C ILE A 413 4.99 8.99 -14.34
N LYS A 414 4.20 9.84 -13.68
CA LYS A 414 4.69 10.69 -12.61
C LYS A 414 3.63 10.85 -11.53
N ARG A 415 4.03 10.68 -10.28
CA ARG A 415 3.18 10.93 -9.12
C ARG A 415 3.42 12.35 -8.60
N LEU A 416 2.37 13.03 -8.17
CA LEU A 416 2.45 14.33 -7.54
C LEU A 416 1.37 14.52 -6.46
N THR A 417 1.58 15.53 -5.63
CA THR A 417 0.54 16.16 -4.82
C THR A 417 0.25 17.54 -5.39
N LEU A 418 -1.01 17.94 -5.41
CA LEU A 418 -1.44 19.23 -5.94
C LEU A 418 -2.11 20.03 -4.82
N GLN A 419 -1.63 21.25 -4.58
CA GLN A 419 -2.32 22.21 -3.71
C GLN A 419 -3.20 23.15 -4.54
N GLN A 420 -2.58 24.06 -5.29
CA GLN A 420 -3.30 24.98 -6.18
C GLN A 420 -2.84 24.87 -7.63
N LYS A 421 -1.52 24.91 -7.88
CA LYS A 421 -0.95 24.80 -9.23
C LYS A 421 0.25 23.86 -9.23
N ALA A 422 0.42 23.11 -10.30
CA ALA A 422 1.61 22.31 -10.53
C ALA A 422 2.00 22.29 -12.01
N LYS A 423 3.30 22.20 -12.28
CA LYS A 423 3.85 21.91 -13.61
C LYS A 423 4.59 20.59 -13.56
N VAL A 424 4.18 19.66 -14.41
CA VAL A 424 4.70 18.30 -14.46
C VAL A 424 5.29 18.05 -15.84
N LYS A 425 6.58 17.76 -15.87
CA LYS A 425 7.27 17.28 -17.08
C LYS A 425 7.30 15.76 -17.07
N LEU A 426 6.83 15.15 -18.16
CA LEU A 426 6.99 13.74 -18.49
C LEU A 426 7.79 13.63 -19.79
N ASP A 427 8.69 12.66 -19.84
CA ASP A 427 9.51 12.39 -21.01
C ASP A 427 9.58 10.89 -21.30
N PHE A 428 9.80 10.57 -22.58
CA PHE A 428 9.96 9.20 -23.09
C PHE A 428 10.71 9.21 -24.42
N VAL A 429 11.17 8.05 -24.87
CA VAL A 429 11.90 7.91 -26.14
C VAL A 429 10.94 7.72 -27.31
N ALA A 430 11.11 8.49 -28.37
CA ALA A 430 10.31 8.39 -29.59
C ALA A 430 10.51 7.02 -30.26
N PRO A 431 9.42 6.33 -30.65
CA PRO A 431 9.50 5.06 -31.37
C PRO A 431 9.99 5.25 -32.83
N ALA A 432 9.84 4.21 -33.65
CA ALA A 432 10.12 4.28 -35.09
C ALA A 432 9.29 5.38 -35.79
N THR A 433 9.70 5.74 -37.00
CA THR A 433 9.05 6.82 -37.77
C THR A 433 7.57 6.58 -38.04
N GLY A 434 6.82 7.67 -38.11
CA GLY A 434 5.39 7.69 -38.38
C GLY A 434 4.57 8.39 -37.31
N ASN A 435 3.25 8.37 -37.49
CA ASN A 435 2.31 9.03 -36.61
C ASN A 435 1.84 8.09 -35.48
N HIS A 436 2.21 8.41 -34.25
CA HIS A 436 1.90 7.63 -33.05
C HIS A 436 0.82 8.34 -32.23
N ASN A 437 -0.16 7.58 -31.76
CA ASN A 437 -1.26 8.11 -30.95
C ASN A 437 -1.11 7.63 -29.51
N TYR A 438 -1.14 8.57 -28.58
CA TYR A 438 -1.03 8.33 -27.16
C TYR A 438 -2.24 8.90 -26.42
N THR A 439 -2.43 8.46 -25.20
CA THR A 439 -3.41 9.01 -24.27
C THR A 439 -2.68 9.48 -23.01
N LEU A 440 -2.95 10.72 -22.62
CA LEU A 440 -2.58 11.28 -21.32
C LEU A 440 -3.72 10.99 -20.34
N TYR A 441 -3.42 10.36 -19.22
CA TYR A 441 -4.34 10.07 -18.13
C TYR A 441 -3.94 10.91 -16.91
N PHE A 442 -4.94 11.44 -16.22
CA PHE A 442 -4.78 12.09 -14.92
C PHE A 442 -5.70 11.38 -13.93
N MET A 443 -5.10 10.69 -12.95
CA MET A 443 -5.80 9.74 -12.08
C MET A 443 -5.64 10.14 -10.61
N SER A 444 -6.72 10.11 -9.83
CA SER A 444 -6.67 10.31 -8.38
C SER A 444 -6.32 9.02 -7.63
N ASP A 445 -5.83 9.12 -6.40
CA ASP A 445 -5.71 7.99 -5.46
C ASP A 445 -6.79 7.98 -4.37
N ALA A 446 -7.76 8.90 -4.44
CA ALA A 446 -8.68 9.21 -3.36
C ALA A 446 -10.14 9.40 -3.79
N TYR A 447 -10.40 10.06 -4.91
CA TYR A 447 -11.76 10.36 -5.39
C TYR A 447 -12.06 9.64 -6.70
N MET A 448 -13.29 9.15 -6.84
CA MET A 448 -13.77 8.53 -8.08
C MET A 448 -14.51 9.54 -8.93
N GLY A 449 -14.29 9.52 -10.25
CA GLY A 449 -14.96 10.44 -11.19
C GLY A 449 -14.24 11.77 -11.38
N CYS A 450 -12.98 11.88 -10.94
CA CYS A 450 -12.09 13.00 -11.24
C CYS A 450 -11.08 12.67 -12.34
N ASP A 451 -11.11 11.44 -12.86
CA ASP A 451 -10.11 10.95 -13.80
C ASP A 451 -10.33 11.57 -15.18
N GLN A 452 -9.25 12.05 -15.81
CA GLN A 452 -9.31 12.74 -17.10
C GLN A 452 -8.45 12.02 -18.14
N GLU A 453 -8.92 11.98 -19.39
CA GLU A 453 -8.23 11.36 -20.52
C GLU A 453 -8.13 12.32 -21.71
N TYR A 454 -6.92 12.52 -22.23
CA TYR A 454 -6.65 13.36 -23.39
C TYR A 454 -5.86 12.59 -24.44
N LYS A 455 -6.46 12.38 -25.62
CA LYS A 455 -5.79 11.74 -26.75
C LYS A 455 -4.96 12.77 -27.52
N PHE A 456 -3.73 12.41 -27.84
CA PHE A 456 -2.83 13.24 -28.64
C PHE A 456 -2.00 12.39 -29.60
N SER A 457 -1.43 13.04 -30.60
CA SER A 457 -0.63 12.38 -31.64
C SER A 457 0.71 13.07 -31.80
N VAL A 458 1.74 12.27 -32.03
CA VAL A 458 3.12 12.72 -32.25
C VAL A 458 3.58 12.15 -33.59
N ASP A 459 4.03 13.05 -34.48
CA ASP A 459 4.61 12.66 -35.76
C ASP A 459 6.13 12.53 -35.61
N VAL A 460 6.65 11.32 -35.77
CA VAL A 460 8.06 11.01 -35.54
C VAL A 460 8.78 10.92 -36.89
N LYS A 461 9.78 11.79 -37.06
CA LYS A 461 10.59 11.90 -38.28
C LYS A 461 11.80 10.96 -38.26
N GLU A 462 12.40 10.72 -39.43
CA GLU A 462 13.63 9.93 -39.55
C GLU A 462 14.76 10.52 -38.70
N ALA A 463 15.56 9.63 -38.12
CA ALA A 463 16.82 9.99 -37.49
C ALA A 463 17.73 10.64 -38.54
N GLU A 464 18.54 11.62 -38.15
CA GLU A 464 19.56 12.14 -39.07
C GLU A 464 20.51 11.00 -39.44
N SER A 465 20.65 10.74 -40.74
CA SER A 465 21.74 9.92 -41.22
C SER A 465 23.03 10.69 -40.97
N ASP A 466 23.98 10.09 -40.23
CA ASP A 466 25.39 10.50 -40.27
C ASP A 466 25.92 10.23 -41.69
N SER A 467 25.56 11.10 -42.62
CA SER A 467 26.08 11.17 -43.96
C SER A 467 26.54 12.60 -44.17
N ASP A 468 27.69 12.93 -43.58
CA ASP A 468 28.64 13.93 -44.09
C ASP A 468 29.90 13.93 -43.19
N SER A 469 30.77 12.94 -43.45
CA SER A 469 32.21 13.07 -43.20
C SER A 469 32.96 12.25 -44.24
N ASP A 470 32.98 12.76 -45.46
CA ASP A 470 33.96 12.38 -46.50
C ASP A 470 35.33 13.02 -46.23
#